data_AF-A0A4V3DK06-F1
#
_entry.id   AF-A0A4V3DK06-F1
#
_cell.length_a   1.000
_cell.length_b   1.000
_cell.length_c   1.000
_cell.angle_alpha   90.00
_cell.angle_beta   90.00
_cell.angle_gamma   90.00
#
_symmetry.space_group_name_H-M   'P 1'
#
loop_
_entity.id
_entity.type
_entity.pdbx_description
1 polymer ?
#
loop_
_entity_poly.entity_id
_entity_poly.type
_entity_poly.pdbx_seq_one_letter_code
_entity_poly.pdbx_strand_id
1 'polypeptide(L)' 'MGGGAVIGWDMTAALAMVSALGVDPLIAAECLPEIEAVMVRKLNEQMAARDRPGPEDQIRSARSR' A
#
# COMPACT_ATOMS: atom_id res chain seq x y z
N MET A 1 -4.81 9.21 -15.79
CA MET A 1 -3.53 8.48 -15.88
C MET A 1 -3.64 7.27 -14.99
N GLY A 2 -3.29 6.08 -15.46
CA GLY A 2 -3.45 4.85 -14.68
C GLY A 2 -2.74 4.98 -13.33
N GLY A 3 -3.52 5.03 -12.25
CA GLY A 3 -3.00 5.17 -10.89
C GLY A 3 -2.12 3.98 -10.56
N GLY A 4 -0.93 4.24 -10.01
CA GLY A 4 -0.05 3.18 -9.53
C GLY A 4 -0.73 2.37 -8.42
N ALA A 5 -0.47 1.07 -8.39
CA ALA A 5 -0.93 0.19 -7.32
C ALA A 5 0.25 -0.63 -6.80
N VAL A 6 0.32 -0.77 -5.48
CA VAL A 6 1.21 -1.71 -4.81
C VAL A 6 0.58 -3.10 -4.94
N ILE A 7 1.36 -4.08 -5.39
CA ILE A 7 0.90 -5.49 -5.50
C ILE A 7 1.54 -6.39 -4.44
N GLY A 8 2.61 -5.93 -3.81
CA GLY A 8 3.39 -6.68 -2.83
C GLY A 8 4.70 -5.96 -2.51
N TRP A 9 5.46 -6.51 -1.58
CA TRP A 9 6.78 -6.05 -1.15
C TRP A 9 7.76 -7.23 -1.18
N ASP A 10 9.06 -6.93 -1.11
CA ASP A 10 10.09 -7.96 -1.20
C ASP A 10 10.14 -8.78 0.09
N MET A 11 9.70 -10.04 0.01
CA MET A 11 9.69 -10.97 1.14
C MET A 11 11.09 -11.33 1.64
N THR A 12 12.10 -11.31 0.77
CA THR A 12 13.48 -11.60 1.18
C THR A 12 14.03 -10.46 2.04
N ALA A 13 13.76 -9.21 1.65
CA ALA A 13 14.10 -8.03 2.42
C ALA A 13 13.33 -7.99 3.74
N ALA A 14 12.05 -8.38 3.74
CA ALA A 14 11.25 -8.51 4.96
C ALA A 14 11.90 -9.50 5.95
N LEU A 15 12.26 -10.69 5.49
CA LEU A 15 12.90 -11.72 6.32
C LEU A 15 14.31 -11.32 6.78
N ALA A 16 15.07 -10.60 5.95
CA ALA A 16 16.36 -10.04 6.33
C ALA A 16 16.21 -9.00 7.47
N MET A 17 15.20 -8.13 7.38
CA MET A 17 14.88 -7.18 8.45
C MET A 17 14.45 -7.88 9.74
N VAL A 18 13.57 -8.87 9.64
CA VAL A 18 13.14 -9.72 10.77
C VAL A 18 14.34 -10.35 11.49
N SER A 19 15.26 -10.92 10.71
CA SER A 19 16.49 -11.52 11.24
C SER A 19 17.35 -10.49 11.97
N ALA A 20 17.48 -9.28 11.40
CA ALA A 20 18.23 -8.18 12.02
C ALA A 20 17.60 -7.66 13.32
N LEU A 21 16.27 -7.77 13.45
CA LEU A 21 15.53 -7.40 14.66
C LEU A 21 15.57 -8.48 15.75
N GLY A 22 16.20 -9.64 15.48
CA GLY A 22 16.25 -10.77 16.41
C GLY A 22 14.92 -11.50 16.55
N VAL A 23 14.01 -11.33 15.59
CA VAL A 23 12.75 -12.06 15.52
C VAL A 23 12.99 -13.40 14.82
N ASP A 24 12.34 -14.46 15.31
CA ASP A 24 12.40 -15.78 14.68
C ASP A 24 11.89 -15.71 13.22
N PRO A 25 12.73 -16.04 12.21
CA PRO A 25 12.33 -15.94 10.81
C PRO A 25 11.22 -16.90 10.40
N LEU A 26 11.08 -18.04 11.07
CA LEU A 26 10.03 -19.02 10.78
C LEU A 26 8.68 -18.49 11.26
N ILE A 27 8.61 -17.94 12.47
CA ILE A 27 7.39 -17.28 12.97
C ILE A 27 7.00 -16.11 12.07
N ALA A 28 7.97 -15.31 11.64
CA ALA A 28 7.70 -14.21 10.74
C ALA A 28 7.22 -14.69 9.37
N ALA A 29 7.80 -15.75 8.80
CA ALA A 29 7.39 -16.28 7.49
C ALA A 29 5.90 -16.68 7.46
N GLU A 30 5.35 -17.18 8.57
CA GLU A 30 3.93 -17.50 8.70
C GLU A 30 3.04 -16.24 8.83
N CYS A 31 3.56 -15.18 9.46
CA CYS A 31 2.78 -13.96 9.76
C CYS A 31 2.87 -12.89 8.67
N LEU A 32 4.00 -12.81 7.97
CA LEU A 32 4.32 -11.79 6.96
C LEU A 32 3.31 -11.73 5.80
N PRO A 33 2.75 -12.84 5.28
CA PRO A 33 1.75 -12.79 4.21
C PRO A 33 0.48 -12.03 4.59
N GLU A 34 -0.02 -12.20 5.82
CA GLU A 34 -1.21 -11.48 6.29
C GLU A 34 -0.90 -9.99 6.51
N ILE A 35 0.29 -9.68 7.02
CA ILE A 35 0.77 -8.30 7.17
C ILE A 35 0.89 -7.62 5.80
N GLU A 36 1.43 -8.32 4.80
CA GLU A 36 1.48 -7.86 3.41
C GLU A 36 0.09 -7.47 2.90
N ALA A 37 -0.86 -8.40 3.00
CA ALA A 37 -2.20 -8.21 2.46
C ALA A 37 -2.87 -6.95 3.05
N VAL A 38 -2.73 -6.74 4.36
CA VAL A 38 -3.25 -5.54 5.03
C VAL A 38 -2.51 -4.28 4.61
N MET A 39 -1.18 -4.31 4.54
CA MET A 39 -0.37 -3.16 4.14
C MET A 39 -0.61 -2.75 2.69
N VAL A 40 -0.63 -3.70 1.75
CA VAL A 40 -0.93 -3.47 0.33
C VAL A 40 -2.30 -2.84 0.17
N ARG A 41 -3.33 -3.40 0.82
CA ARG A 41 -4.68 -2.83 0.79
C ARG A 41 -4.68 -1.38 1.28
N LYS A 42 -4.08 -1.12 2.44
CA LYS A 42 -4.07 0.22 3.05
C LYS A 42 -3.26 1.23 2.24
N LEU A 43 -2.14 0.83 1.65
CA LEU A 43 -1.34 1.72 0.81
C LEU A 43 -2.11 2.11 -0.46
N ASN A 44 -2.76 1.14 -1.11
CA ASN A 44 -3.58 1.41 -2.27
C ASN A 44 -4.80 2.30 -1.94
N GLU A 45 -5.45 2.07 -0.78
CA GLU A 45 -6.53 2.95 -0.30
C GLU A 45 -6.05 4.40 -0.11
N GLN A 46 -4.87 4.60 0.47
CA GLN A 46 -4.27 5.93 0.66
C GLN A 46 -3.89 6.59 -0.68
N MET A 47 -3.32 5.84 -1.62
CA MET A 47 -3.00 6.33 -2.96
C MET A 47 -4.27 6.74 -3.71
N ALA A 48 -5.31 5.91 -3.67
CA ALA A 48 -6.61 6.22 -4.27
C ALA A 48 -7.26 7.45 -3.61
N ALA A 49 -7.12 7.62 -2.29
CA ALA A 49 -7.65 8.79 -1.59
C ALA A 49 -6.92 10.09 -2.01
N ARG A 50 -5.60 10.03 -2.23
CA ARG A 50 -4.80 11.16 -2.70
C ARG A 50 -5.09 11.55 -4.15
N ASP A 51 -5.38 10.58 -5.00
CA ASP A 51 -5.67 10.81 -6.43
C ASP A 51 -7.13 11.26 -6.68
N ARG A 52 -8.00 11.26 -5.66
CA ARG A 52 -9.37 11.78 -5.80
C ARG A 52 -9.33 13.31 -5.99
N PRO A 53 -9.87 13.84 -7.10
CA PRO A 53 -9.96 15.28 -7.30
C PRO A 53 -10.80 15.93 -6.21
N GLY A 54 -10.35 17.09 -5.73
CA GLY A 54 -11.04 17.85 -4.69
C GLY A 54 -12.46 18.22 -5.11
N PRO A 55 -13.37 18.49 -4.15
CA PRO A 55 -14.72 18.96 -4.45
C PRO A 55 -14.70 20.21 -5.35
N GLU A 56 -13.73 21.12 -5.17
CA GLU A 56 -13.57 22.31 -6.01
C GLU A 56 -13.24 22.01 -7.48
N ASP A 57 -12.44 20.98 -7.74
CA ASP A 57 -12.04 20.58 -9.10
C ASP A 57 -13.22 19.96 -9.86
N GLN A 58 -14.06 19.20 -9.14
CA GLN A 58 -15.29 18.63 -9.70
C GLN A 58 -16.34 19.71 -10.01
N ILE A 59 -16.51 20.71 -9.13
CA ILE A 59 -17.43 21.84 -9.37
C ILE A 59 -16.95 22.70 -10.55
N ARG A 60 -15.64 22.98 -10.64
CA ARG A 60 -15.07 23.72 -11.77
C ARG A 60 -15.24 22.96 -13.09
N SER A 61 -14.99 21.65 -13.09
CA SER A 61 -15.21 20.79 -14.26
C SER A 61 -16.68 20.74 -14.69
N ALA A 62 -17.62 20.73 -13.74
CA ALA A 62 -19.06 20.72 -14.01
C ALA A 62 -19.60 22.06 -14.54
N ARG A 63 -19.01 23.19 -14.10
CA ARG A 63 -19.39 24.54 -14.58
C ARG A 63 -18.77 24.93 -15.92
N SER A 64 -17.76 24.18 -16.38
CA SER A 64 -17.04 24.43 -17.64
C SER A 64 -17.56 23.61 -18.83
N ARG A 65 -18.62 22.83 -18.62
CA ARG A 65 -19.40 22.14 -19.69
C ARG A 65 -20.73 22.84 -19.85
#